data_AF-A0A9P7XH82-F1
#
_entry.id   AF-A0A9P7XH82-F1
#
_cell.length_a   1.000
_cell.length_b   1.000
_cell.length_c   1.000
_cell.angle_alpha   90.00
_cell.angle_beta   90.00
_cell.angle_gamma   90.00
#
_symmetry.space_group_name_H-M   'P 1'
#
loop_
_entity.id
_entity.type
_entity.pdbx_description
1 polymer ?
#
loop_
_entity_poly.entity_id
_entity_poly.type
_entity_poly.pdbx_seq_one_letter_code
_entity_poly.pdbx_strand_id
1 'polypeptide(L)'
;MSAIAHHRYRLWLMFLVTLNLVMMIADYSFLASLVARANDPYDSMTPGDTHTLRLFWTDYVLIVSTVLIFFSYGYSLRGMRLINRFIRGFYVLALAVLLITVAAKYIDEQIKFASIFIASGSSLVYKPFTCVGTETTSCNLILANIIIALLTGVFSVVEVFWTLSFKPLEAKQEYH
;
A
#
# COMPACT_ATOMS: atom_id res chain seq x y z
N MET A 1 8.03 20.77 -19.52
CA MET A 1 7.87 21.06 -18.07
C MET A 1 9.24 21.03 -17.40
N SER A 2 9.55 22.01 -16.53
CA SER A 2 10.90 22.20 -15.96
C SER A 2 11.36 21.02 -15.07
N ALA A 3 12.65 20.68 -15.11
CA ALA A 3 13.27 19.64 -14.28
C ALA A 3 13.00 19.83 -12.76
N ILE A 4 12.75 21.07 -12.35
CA ILE A 4 12.39 21.46 -10.98
C ILE A 4 11.02 20.88 -10.58
N ALA A 5 10.03 20.94 -11.47
CA ALA A 5 8.69 20.41 -11.18
C ALA A 5 8.71 18.89 -10.98
N HIS A 6 9.51 18.20 -11.77
CA HIS A 6 9.70 16.75 -11.66
C HIS A 6 10.44 16.34 -10.38
N HIS A 7 11.42 17.13 -9.93
CA HIS A 7 12.08 16.90 -8.66
C HIS A 7 11.14 17.10 -7.46
N ARG A 8 10.33 18.18 -7.47
CA ARG A 8 9.29 18.43 -6.45
C ARG A 8 8.27 17.30 -6.39
N TYR A 9 7.84 16.80 -7.55
CA TYR A 9 6.90 15.68 -7.61
C TYR A 9 7.48 14.39 -7.00
N ARG A 10 8.76 14.09 -7.25
CA ARG A 10 9.44 12.95 -6.62
C ARG A 10 9.58 13.08 -5.11
N LEU A 11 9.81 14.30 -4.62
CA LEU A 11 9.88 14.56 -3.19
C LEU A 11 8.50 14.35 -2.54
N TRP A 12 7.44 14.80 -3.20
CA TRP A 12 6.06 14.56 -2.76
C TRP A 12 5.69 13.07 -2.79
N LEU A 13 6.10 12.34 -3.81
CA LEU A 13 5.97 10.88 -3.87
C LEU A 13 6.72 10.16 -2.77
N MET A 14 7.94 10.59 -2.45
CA MET A 14 8.69 10.02 -1.34
C MET A 14 7.96 10.23 -0.01
N PHE A 15 7.39 11.42 0.22
CA PHE A 15 6.56 11.67 1.39
C PHE A 15 5.36 10.71 1.44
N LEU A 16 4.64 10.57 0.33
CA LEU A 16 3.47 9.71 0.24
C LEU A 16 3.82 8.22 0.45
N VAL A 17 4.91 7.74 -0.15
CA VAL A 17 5.42 6.37 0.03
C VAL A 17 5.90 6.13 1.46
N THR A 18 6.49 7.14 2.11
CA THR A 18 6.86 7.07 3.53
C THR A 18 5.61 6.94 4.41
N LEU A 19 4.57 7.75 4.12
CA LEU A 19 3.29 7.68 4.81
C LEU A 19 2.63 6.30 4.61
N ASN A 20 2.68 5.75 3.39
CA ASN A 20 2.23 4.39 3.10
C ASN A 20 2.97 3.34 3.93
N LEU A 21 4.30 3.45 4.04
CA LEU A 21 5.11 2.54 4.84
C LEU A 21 4.75 2.63 6.34
N VAL A 22 4.60 3.83 6.87
CA VAL A 22 4.23 4.05 8.29
C VAL A 22 2.84 3.48 8.58
N MET A 23 1.86 3.72 7.70
CA MET A 23 0.51 3.18 7.84
C MET A 23 0.51 1.65 7.79
N MET A 24 1.28 1.06 6.88
CA MET A 24 1.42 -0.38 6.77
C MET A 24 2.07 -0.99 8.02
N ILE A 25 3.14 -0.37 8.55
CA ILE A 25 3.74 -0.81 9.82
C ILE A 25 2.73 -0.71 10.97
N ALA A 26 2.00 0.40 11.06
CA ALA A 26 1.01 0.60 12.11
C ALA A 26 -0.09 -0.46 12.04
N ASP A 27 -0.61 -0.75 10.85
CA ASP A 27 -1.67 -1.73 10.61
C ASP A 27 -1.26 -3.15 11.03
N TYR A 28 -0.15 -3.66 10.50
CA TYR A 28 0.32 -5.01 10.83
C TYR A 28 0.84 -5.12 12.27
N SER A 29 1.41 -4.06 12.85
CA SER A 29 1.79 -4.06 14.28
C SER A 29 0.56 -4.11 15.17
N PHE A 30 -0.49 -3.38 14.82
CA PHE A 30 -1.75 -3.41 15.54
C PHE A 30 -2.39 -4.80 15.45
N LEU A 31 -2.43 -5.39 14.25
CA LEU A 31 -2.96 -6.75 14.04
C LEU A 31 -2.17 -7.81 14.82
N ALA A 32 -0.84 -7.71 14.84
CA ALA A 32 0.01 -8.58 15.66
C ALA A 32 -0.28 -8.40 17.16
N SER A 33 -0.52 -7.17 17.62
CA SER A 33 -0.85 -6.90 19.02
C SER A 33 -2.21 -7.49 19.43
N LEU A 34 -3.20 -7.48 18.53
CA LEU A 34 -4.49 -8.12 18.77
C LEU A 34 -4.37 -9.63 18.92
N VAL A 35 -3.60 -10.27 18.03
CA VAL A 35 -3.34 -11.71 18.12
C VAL A 35 -2.57 -12.05 19.39
N ALA A 36 -1.60 -11.24 19.79
CA ALA A 36 -0.88 -11.42 21.04
C ALA A 36 -1.81 -11.37 22.27
N ARG A 37 -2.75 -10.41 22.31
CA ARG A 37 -3.76 -10.31 23.37
C ARG A 37 -4.74 -11.49 23.38
N ALA A 38 -5.17 -11.94 22.20
CA ALA A 38 -6.06 -13.11 22.10
C ALA A 38 -5.40 -14.40 22.61
N ASN A 39 -4.07 -14.49 22.55
CA ASN A 39 -3.29 -15.60 23.08
C ASN A 39 -2.85 -15.44 24.54
N ASP A 40 -3.15 -14.30 25.18
CA ASP A 40 -2.76 -14.08 26.56
C ASP A 40 -3.60 -15.00 27.47
N PRO A 41 -2.98 -15.90 28.25
CA PRO A 41 -3.70 -16.84 29.11
C PRO A 41 -4.58 -16.18 30.18
N TYR A 42 -4.38 -14.88 30.47
CA TYR A 42 -5.23 -14.13 31.39
C TYR A 42 -6.47 -13.49 30.74
N ASP A 43 -6.47 -13.32 29.41
CA ASP A 43 -7.51 -12.62 28.64
C ASP A 43 -8.22 -13.54 27.61
N SER A 44 -7.72 -14.75 27.38
CA SER A 44 -8.30 -15.70 26.42
C SER A 44 -9.64 -16.27 26.90
N MET A 45 -10.72 -16.00 26.16
CA MET A 45 -12.08 -16.53 26.44
C MET A 45 -12.20 -18.06 26.26
N THR A 46 -11.21 -18.71 25.65
CA THR A 46 -11.18 -20.16 25.41
C THR A 46 -9.77 -20.71 25.68
N PRO A 47 -9.51 -21.29 26.86
CA PRO A 47 -8.19 -21.82 27.20
C PRO A 47 -7.87 -23.04 26.31
N GLY A 48 -6.89 -22.90 25.42
CA GLY A 48 -6.38 -23.99 24.58
C GLY A 48 -6.26 -23.68 23.09
N ASP A 49 -6.93 -22.64 22.59
CA ASP A 49 -6.85 -22.25 21.17
C ASP A 49 -5.76 -21.19 20.96
N THR A 50 -4.63 -21.60 20.38
CA THR A 50 -3.60 -20.66 19.93
C THR A 50 -4.04 -20.00 18.63
N HIS A 51 -4.35 -18.71 18.67
CA HIS A 51 -4.63 -17.91 17.49
C HIS A 51 -3.32 -17.52 16.79
N THR A 52 -3.11 -18.01 15.57
CA THR A 52 -1.96 -17.60 14.75
C THR A 52 -2.39 -16.57 13.72
N LEU A 53 -1.60 -15.51 13.53
CA LEU A 53 -1.80 -14.57 12.43
C LEU A 53 -1.55 -15.27 11.08
N ARG A 54 -2.62 -15.53 10.32
CA ARG A 54 -2.51 -16.07 8.96
C ARG A 54 -2.54 -14.91 7.97
N LEU A 55 -1.37 -14.56 7.45
CA LEU A 55 -1.21 -13.60 6.37
C LEU A 55 -1.64 -14.25 5.05
N PHE A 56 -2.52 -13.60 4.31
CA PHE A 56 -2.89 -14.02 2.97
C PHE A 56 -1.84 -13.56 1.95
N TRP A 57 -1.85 -14.16 0.77
CA TRP A 57 -0.94 -13.77 -0.31
C TRP A 57 -1.05 -12.27 -0.66
N THR A 58 -2.25 -11.69 -0.55
CA THR A 58 -2.50 -10.26 -0.74
C THR A 58 -1.75 -9.39 0.25
N ASP A 59 -1.63 -9.82 1.51
CA ASP A 59 -0.88 -9.11 2.55
C ASP A 59 0.61 -9.09 2.23
N TYR A 60 1.17 -10.23 1.81
CA TYR A 60 2.57 -10.31 1.39
C TYR A 60 2.87 -9.38 0.22
N VAL A 61 1.99 -9.35 -0.79
CA VAL A 61 2.15 -8.47 -1.96
C VAL A 61 2.11 -6.99 -1.52
N LEU A 62 1.20 -6.62 -0.62
CA LEU A 62 1.06 -5.25 -0.13
C LEU A 62 2.29 -4.80 0.67
N ILE A 63 2.77 -5.65 1.59
CA ILE A 63 3.97 -5.39 2.39
C ILE A 63 5.19 -5.24 1.48
N VAL A 64 5.48 -6.26 0.67
CA VAL A 64 6.68 -6.30 -0.17
C VAL A 64 6.68 -5.15 -1.18
N SER A 65 5.56 -4.87 -1.83
CA SER A 65 5.49 -3.79 -2.83
C SER A 65 5.74 -2.43 -2.21
N THR A 66 5.16 -2.16 -1.03
CA THR A 66 5.35 -0.90 -0.33
C THR A 66 6.81 -0.69 0.09
N VAL A 67 7.46 -1.70 0.67
CA VAL A 67 8.87 -1.62 1.08
C VAL A 67 9.78 -1.39 -0.13
N LEU A 68 9.58 -2.13 -1.22
CA LEU A 68 10.41 -2.03 -2.41
C LEU A 68 10.24 -0.69 -3.13
N ILE A 69 9.02 -0.15 -3.18
CA ILE A 69 8.75 1.19 -3.72
C ILE A 69 9.44 2.27 -2.87
N PHE A 70 9.40 2.15 -1.53
CA PHE A 70 10.10 3.06 -0.62
C PHE A 70 11.60 3.14 -0.90
N PHE A 71 12.27 1.97 -0.97
CA PHE A 71 13.69 1.95 -1.29
C PHE A 71 13.97 2.48 -2.70
N SER A 72 13.15 2.14 -3.69
CA SER A 72 13.31 2.63 -5.07
C SER A 72 13.28 4.16 -5.15
N TYR A 73 12.32 4.81 -4.48
CA TYR A 73 12.24 6.27 -4.44
C TYR A 73 13.37 6.90 -3.60
N GLY A 74 13.76 6.28 -2.48
CA GLY A 74 14.91 6.71 -1.69
C GLY A 74 16.22 6.72 -2.49
N TYR A 75 16.47 5.65 -3.25
CA TYR A 75 17.63 5.58 -4.15
C TYR A 75 17.53 6.58 -5.30
N SER A 76 16.32 6.79 -5.85
CA SER A 76 16.07 7.76 -6.93
C SER A 76 16.38 9.20 -6.53
N LEU A 77 16.15 9.58 -5.26
CA LEU A 77 16.44 10.92 -4.73
C LEU A 77 17.92 11.13 -4.41
N ARG A 78 18.63 10.10 -3.93
CA ARG A 78 20.08 10.15 -3.66
C ARG A 78 20.94 10.24 -4.92
N GLY A 79 20.36 10.11 -6.11
CA GLY A 79 21.09 10.20 -7.37
C GLY A 79 21.98 8.99 -7.67
N MET A 80 21.85 7.90 -6.92
CA MET A 80 22.61 6.67 -7.15
C MET A 80 22.12 6.00 -8.44
N ARG A 81 22.92 6.09 -9.52
CA ARG A 81 22.62 5.51 -10.84
C ARG A 81 23.09 4.06 -10.94
N LEU A 82 22.73 3.23 -9.96
CA LEU A 82 23.09 1.80 -9.97
C LEU A 82 22.30 1.00 -11.03
N ILE A 83 21.08 1.44 -11.35
CA ILE A 83 20.16 0.70 -12.24
C ILE A 83 19.77 1.59 -13.42
N ASN A 84 19.70 0.99 -14.62
CA ASN A 84 19.21 1.68 -15.81
C ASN A 84 17.79 2.21 -15.55
N ARG A 85 17.54 3.43 -15.99
CA ARG A 85 16.31 4.16 -15.73
C ARG A 85 15.05 3.44 -16.22
N PHE A 86 15.15 2.70 -17.32
CA PHE A 86 14.07 1.85 -17.84
C PHE A 86 13.75 0.69 -16.91
N ILE A 87 14.76 -0.06 -16.47
CA ILE A 87 14.60 -1.19 -15.56
C ILE A 87 13.97 -0.71 -14.26
N ARG A 88 14.43 0.42 -13.71
CA ARG A 88 13.82 1.01 -12.50
C ARG A 88 12.37 1.43 -12.74
N GLY A 89 12.08 2.09 -13.86
CA GLY A 89 10.73 2.52 -14.21
C GLY A 89 9.77 1.33 -14.32
N PHE A 90 10.17 0.29 -15.04
CA PHE A 90 9.40 -0.93 -15.20
C PHE A 90 9.19 -1.66 -13.86
N TYR A 91 10.23 -1.74 -13.03
CA TYR A 91 10.15 -2.33 -11.70
C TYR A 91 9.15 -1.59 -10.80
N VAL A 92 9.24 -0.25 -10.71
CA VAL A 92 8.30 0.56 -9.93
C VAL A 92 6.88 0.44 -10.49
N LEU A 93 6.73 0.40 -11.81
CA LEU A 93 5.43 0.22 -12.46
C LEU A 93 4.80 -1.12 -12.07
N ALA A 94 5.56 -2.22 -12.13
CA ALA A 94 5.06 -3.54 -11.77
C ALA A 94 4.58 -3.57 -10.30
N LEU A 95 5.37 -3.03 -9.37
CA LEU A 95 4.99 -2.95 -7.96
C LEU A 95 3.78 -2.04 -7.72
N ALA A 96 3.71 -0.91 -8.43
CA ALA A 96 2.60 0.03 -8.32
C ALA A 96 1.28 -0.58 -8.84
N VAL A 97 1.34 -1.32 -9.95
CA VAL A 97 0.19 -2.07 -10.48
C VAL A 97 -0.26 -3.13 -9.47
N LEU A 98 0.67 -3.89 -8.87
CA LEU A 98 0.33 -4.86 -7.84
C LEU A 98 -0.37 -4.22 -6.63
N LEU A 99 0.11 -3.06 -6.15
CA LEU A 99 -0.57 -2.32 -5.08
C LEU A 99 -1.99 -1.91 -5.46
N ILE A 100 -2.18 -1.38 -6.67
CA ILE A 100 -3.51 -1.00 -7.17
C ILE A 100 -4.42 -2.23 -7.25
N THR A 101 -3.93 -3.35 -7.77
CA THR A 101 -4.72 -4.59 -7.91
C THR A 101 -5.15 -5.13 -6.55
N VAL A 102 -4.25 -5.17 -5.56
CA VAL A 102 -4.59 -5.63 -4.21
C VAL A 102 -5.61 -4.70 -3.55
N ALA A 103 -5.40 -3.37 -3.64
CA ALA A 103 -6.35 -2.40 -3.10
C ALA A 103 -7.73 -2.47 -3.79
N ALA A 104 -7.77 -2.63 -5.12
CA ALA A 104 -9.01 -2.78 -5.86
C ALA A 104 -9.74 -4.07 -5.50
N LYS A 105 -9.01 -5.19 -5.34
CA LYS A 105 -9.59 -6.46 -4.89
C LYS A 105 -10.20 -6.33 -3.49
N TYR A 106 -9.52 -5.65 -2.57
CA TYR A 106 -10.06 -5.37 -1.24
C TYR A 106 -11.38 -4.58 -1.31
N ILE A 107 -11.42 -3.52 -2.13
CA ILE A 107 -12.63 -2.71 -2.35
C ILE A 107 -13.77 -3.56 -2.93
N ASP A 108 -13.49 -4.40 -3.92
CA ASP A 108 -14.47 -5.30 -4.54
C ASP A 108 -15.04 -6.31 -3.52
N GLU A 109 -14.18 -6.92 -2.70
CA GLU A 109 -14.60 -7.84 -1.63
C GLU A 109 -15.48 -7.14 -0.60
N GLN A 110 -15.16 -5.91 -0.19
CA GLN A 110 -15.98 -5.12 0.74
C GLN A 110 -17.37 -4.79 0.17
N ILE A 111 -17.44 -4.45 -1.12
CA ILE A 111 -18.72 -4.18 -1.80
C ILE A 111 -19.56 -5.45 -1.91
N LYS A 112 -18.96 -6.59 -2.26
CA LYS A 112 -19.63 -7.89 -2.32
C LYS A 112 -20.13 -8.34 -0.96
N PHE A 113 -19.35 -8.14 0.09
CA PHE A 113 -19.76 -8.49 1.44
C PHE A 113 -20.97 -7.65 1.88
N ALA A 114 -20.94 -6.34 1.59
CA ALA A 114 -22.07 -5.44 1.85
C ALA A 114 -23.36 -5.88 1.13
N SER A 115 -23.25 -6.27 -0.15
CA SER A 115 -24.43 -6.66 -0.93
C SER A 115 -25.06 -7.97 -0.44
N ILE A 116 -24.25 -8.94 0.02
CA ILE A 116 -24.73 -10.18 0.62
C ILE A 116 -25.48 -9.90 1.93
N PHE A 117 -24.95 -9.02 2.79
CA PHE A 117 -25.61 -8.66 4.04
C PHE A 117 -26.96 -7.98 3.83
N ILE A 118 -27.04 -7.07 2.87
CA ILE A 118 -28.31 -6.41 2.50
C ILE A 118 -29.31 -7.43 1.95
N ALA A 119 -28.85 -8.36 1.10
CA ALA A 119 -29.71 -9.41 0.54
C ALA A 119 -30.19 -10.43 1.59
N SER A 120 -29.43 -10.64 2.68
CA SER A 120 -29.80 -11.57 3.75
C SER A 120 -30.94 -11.09 4.66
N GLY A 121 -31.44 -9.86 4.48
CA GLY A 121 -32.54 -9.31 5.28
C GLY A 121 -32.16 -8.97 6.73
N SER A 122 -30.86 -8.92 7.03
CA SER A 122 -30.36 -8.52 8.35
C SER A 122 -30.71 -7.05 8.65
N SER A 123 -31.18 -6.76 9.87
CA SER A 123 -31.45 -5.40 10.34
C SER A 123 -30.18 -4.58 10.59
N LEU A 124 -29.00 -5.21 10.52
CA LEU A 124 -27.73 -4.51 10.49
C LEU A 124 -27.51 -3.89 9.11
N VAL A 125 -27.63 -2.56 9.05
CA VAL A 125 -27.22 -1.76 7.88
C VAL A 125 -25.68 -1.78 7.80
N TYR A 126 -25.13 -2.76 7.09
CA TYR A 126 -23.70 -2.77 6.75
C TYR A 126 -23.43 -1.74 5.65
N LYS A 127 -22.68 -0.70 5.98
CA LYS A 127 -22.25 0.32 5.01
C LYS A 127 -20.79 0.05 4.65
N PRO A 128 -20.47 -0.15 3.36
CA PRO A 128 -19.09 -0.33 2.94
C PRO A 128 -18.31 0.94 3.27
N PHE A 129 -17.08 0.78 3.78
CA PHE A 129 -16.17 1.87 4.15
C PHE A 129 -16.59 2.73 5.34
N THR A 130 -17.56 2.30 6.15
CA THR A 130 -17.84 2.95 7.45
C THR A 130 -17.56 2.00 8.59
N CYS A 131 -16.73 2.44 9.52
CA CYS A 131 -16.43 1.70 10.74
C CYS A 131 -17.44 2.09 11.82
N VAL A 132 -18.32 1.17 12.22
CA VAL A 132 -19.34 1.37 13.25
C VAL A 132 -19.16 0.31 14.34
N GLY A 133 -19.16 0.72 15.61
CA GLY A 133 -19.08 -0.20 16.75
C GLY A 133 -17.84 0.02 17.64
N THR A 134 -17.46 -1.01 18.41
CA THR A 134 -16.36 -0.98 19.39
C THR A 134 -14.97 -1.09 18.74
N GLU A 135 -14.88 -1.58 17.50
CA GLU A 135 -13.62 -1.77 16.75
C GLU A 135 -13.38 -0.68 15.69
N THR A 136 -13.71 0.57 16.01
CA THR A 136 -13.54 1.69 15.06
C THR A 136 -12.08 1.96 14.71
N THR A 137 -11.16 1.79 15.66
CA THR A 137 -9.74 2.11 15.45
C THR A 137 -9.07 1.16 14.46
N SER A 138 -9.31 -0.15 14.58
CA SER A 138 -8.72 -1.17 13.69
C SER A 138 -9.23 -1.03 12.26
N CYS A 139 -10.54 -0.90 12.12
CA CYS A 139 -11.20 -0.71 10.83
C CYS A 139 -10.76 0.58 10.12
N ASN A 140 -10.69 1.70 10.86
CA ASN A 140 -10.23 2.97 10.28
C ASN A 140 -8.76 2.90 9.83
N LEU A 141 -7.92 2.18 10.58
CA LEU A 141 -6.52 2.00 10.26
C LEU A 141 -6.34 1.19 8.97
N ILE A 142 -7.03 0.05 8.84
CA ILE A 142 -7.01 -0.79 7.63
C ILE A 142 -7.52 0.02 6.42
N LEU A 143 -8.64 0.72 6.57
CA LEU A 143 -9.22 1.52 5.49
C LEU A 143 -8.25 2.62 5.04
N ALA A 144 -7.64 3.33 5.99
CA ALA A 144 -6.64 4.35 5.69
C ALA A 144 -5.40 3.75 5.02
N ASN A 145 -4.91 2.59 5.47
CA ASN A 145 -3.79 1.89 4.86
C ASN A 145 -4.08 1.54 3.39
N ILE A 146 -5.26 0.97 3.09
CA ILE A 146 -5.66 0.63 1.72
C ILE A 146 -5.78 1.87 0.83
N ILE A 147 -6.38 2.97 1.32
CA ILE A 147 -6.53 4.21 0.56
C ILE A 147 -5.15 4.82 0.24
N ILE A 148 -4.25 4.89 1.22
CA ILE A 148 -2.90 5.41 1.01
C ILE A 148 -2.12 4.50 0.06
N ALA A 149 -2.23 3.18 0.18
CA ALA A 149 -1.59 2.23 -0.74
C ALA A 149 -2.09 2.43 -2.19
N LEU A 150 -3.39 2.63 -2.38
CA LEU A 150 -3.99 2.92 -3.69
C LEU A 150 -3.46 4.24 -4.27
N LEU A 151 -3.46 5.31 -3.48
CA LEU A 151 -2.90 6.60 -3.91
C LEU A 151 -1.42 6.44 -4.27
N THR A 152 -0.66 5.71 -3.47
CA THR A 152 0.76 5.41 -3.72
C THR A 152 0.96 4.74 -5.05
N GLY A 153 0.18 3.70 -5.34
CA GLY A 153 0.21 3.01 -6.62
C GLY A 153 -0.09 3.94 -7.78
N VAL A 154 -1.20 4.68 -7.73
CA VAL A 154 -1.63 5.58 -8.81
C VAL A 154 -0.59 6.65 -9.11
N PHE A 155 -0.10 7.36 -8.08
CA PHE A 155 0.91 8.40 -8.30
C PHE A 155 2.25 7.81 -8.77
N SER A 156 2.59 6.59 -8.36
CA SER A 156 3.80 5.91 -8.87
C SER A 156 3.69 5.58 -10.35
N VAL A 157 2.52 5.10 -10.82
CA VAL A 157 2.26 4.87 -12.25
C VAL A 157 2.40 6.16 -13.06
N VAL A 158 1.81 7.26 -12.57
CA VAL A 158 1.90 8.58 -13.20
C VAL A 158 3.36 9.04 -13.30
N GLU A 159 4.18 8.85 -12.26
CA GLU A 159 5.62 9.19 -12.30
C GLU A 159 6.37 8.39 -13.35
N VAL A 160 6.10 7.08 -13.44
CA VAL A 160 6.79 6.22 -14.41
C VAL A 160 6.40 6.62 -15.82
N PHE A 161 5.11 6.84 -16.09
CA PHE A 161 4.64 7.30 -17.39
C PHE A 161 5.29 8.63 -17.77
N TRP A 162 5.27 9.60 -16.85
CA TRP A 162 5.93 10.89 -17.03
C TRP A 162 7.43 10.76 -17.34
N THR A 163 8.10 9.89 -16.58
CA THR A 163 9.51 9.58 -16.71
C THR A 163 9.78 9.01 -18.11
N LEU A 164 9.01 8.03 -18.57
CA LEU A 164 9.22 7.40 -19.87
C LEU A 164 8.91 8.33 -21.05
N SER A 165 7.86 9.15 -20.96
CA SER A 165 7.43 10.02 -22.06
C SER A 165 8.30 11.27 -22.28
N PHE A 166 8.85 11.87 -21.21
CA PHE A 166 9.42 13.23 -21.30
C PHE A 166 10.93 13.33 -21.12
N LYS A 167 11.67 12.23 -21.04
CA LYS A 167 13.13 12.30 -20.95
C LYS A 167 13.76 11.41 -22.01
N PRO A 168 14.63 11.97 -22.87
CA PRO A 168 15.22 11.26 -23.99
C PRO A 168 16.02 10.02 -23.53
N LEU A 169 16.01 9.00 -24.39
CA LEU A 169 16.66 7.70 -24.22
C LEU A 169 18.18 7.78 -24.20
N GLU A 170 18.74 8.83 -24.81
CA GLU A 170 20.17 9.01 -24.96
C GLU A 170 20.60 10.20 -24.11
N ALA A 171 21.36 9.93 -23.05
CA ALA A 171 22.43 10.86 -22.75
C ALA A 171 23.32 10.82 -23.99
N LYS A 172 23.36 11.91 -24.76
CA LYS A 172 24.49 12.15 -25.65
C LYS A 172 25.74 11.89 -24.82
N GLN A 173 26.47 10.83 -25.16
CA GLN A 173 27.90 10.75 -24.89
C GLN A 173 28.50 11.92 -25.66
N GLU A 174 28.55 13.10 -25.04
CA GLU A 174 29.50 14.11 -25.44
C GLU A 174 30.86 13.58 -25.01
N TYR A 175 31.54 12.97 -25.99
CA TYR A 175 32.97 12.77 -25.98
C TYR A 175 33.65 14.08 -25.59
N HIS A 176 34.40 14.06 -24.50
CA HIS A 176 35.50 14.95 -24.22
C HIS A 176 36.59 14.18 -23.49
#